data_AF-A0A430JUZ9-F1
#
_entry.id   AF-A0A430JUZ9-F1
#
_cell.length_a   1.000
_cell.length_b   1.000
_cell.length_c   1.000
_cell.angle_alpha   90.00
_cell.angle_beta   90.00
_cell.angle_gamma   90.00
#
_symmetry.space_group_name_H-M   'P 1'
#
loop_
_entity.id
_entity.type
_entity.pdbx_description
1 polymer ?
#
loop_
_entity_poly.entity_id
_entity_poly.type
_entity_poly.pdbx_seq_one_letter_code
_entity_poly.pdbx_strand_id
1 'polypeptide(L)'
;MRLTSLSMKWIVAVKVAIGLLFVSMRRRQDGLNACPRQLLTQPNDYLADMIVALQENAAARGSTTERRADEFFSIHIGKTPPRKQNEWFSLKNASNVIWMSIKDMGQADAYLITSSEYLTNEAVERFNIRRCPPGSILLSFKLTVGRVGIAADEMVTNEAIACFTSDDPRRLAYLYPLLLAYDYGSLGNTSSIANAVNSKVIKAMPLQLPDDGVLDEFYNNAKPIYDLMLSNTKEKSALEQTRDALLPKLMSGEIDVSEVQLPTRPNNHLACCSASQPTECFHRLSSKGIVMETAINLVLAQMQPILDSSQFKRLGEALRFAFAPTHESTTDLLHLFLTAKEVEGCSIRTIAYYESTIRRMVETVAKPYTQIESDDLRRYLSDYENTRDAGKVTIDNIRRILSSFFSWLEDEDYIVKSPMRRIHKVKTATLAKEVLSDEELEALRDGCDNVRDLAIVDMLATTGMRVGELVRLDIADINLQERECIVTGKGSKQRPVYFDARAKLHLQAYLNTRDDDCAALFVSLDSSATRLSIGGIESRLRHIGRSAGVGRVHPHKFRRTLATRAIDKGMPVEQVQKLLGHARIDSTMHYAMVNQSNVKASHRKYLE
;
A
#
# COMPACT_ATOMS: atom_id res chain seq x y z
N MET A 1 35.50 -54.38 1.58
CA MET A 1 35.46 -54.45 0.10
C MET A 1 34.11 -55.02 -0.34
N ARG A 2 33.12 -54.15 -0.58
CA ARG A 2 31.83 -54.36 -1.30
C ARG A 2 30.89 -53.22 -0.88
N LEU A 3 30.93 -52.09 -1.59
CA LEU A 3 29.90 -51.04 -1.50
C LEU A 3 29.88 -50.11 -2.74
N THR A 4 30.36 -50.57 -3.89
CA THR A 4 30.51 -49.73 -5.10
C THR A 4 29.64 -50.14 -6.30
N SER A 5 28.81 -51.20 -6.22
CA SER A 5 27.99 -51.63 -7.37
C SER A 5 26.52 -51.17 -7.34
N LEU A 6 26.02 -50.60 -6.24
CA LEU A 6 24.61 -50.20 -6.12
C LEU A 6 24.31 -48.79 -6.65
N SER A 7 25.30 -47.89 -6.72
CA SER A 7 25.08 -46.49 -7.14
C SER A 7 24.92 -46.32 -8.66
N MET A 8 25.51 -47.20 -9.46
CA MET A 8 25.57 -47.03 -10.91
C MET A 8 24.29 -47.45 -11.64
N LYS A 9 23.52 -48.40 -11.08
CA LYS A 9 22.20 -48.80 -11.63
C LYS A 9 21.12 -47.74 -11.41
N TRP A 10 21.21 -46.97 -10.33
CA TRP A 10 20.30 -45.86 -10.02
C TRP A 10 20.47 -44.67 -10.98
N ILE A 11 21.71 -44.33 -11.33
CA ILE A 11 22.01 -43.19 -12.22
C ILE A 11 21.49 -43.42 -13.66
N VAL A 12 21.50 -44.66 -14.15
CA VAL A 12 21.01 -45.01 -15.49
C VAL A 12 19.48 -44.99 -15.56
N ALA A 13 18.78 -45.43 -14.52
CA ALA A 13 17.31 -45.37 -14.44
C ALA A 13 16.79 -43.92 -14.38
N VAL A 14 17.49 -43.03 -13.67
CA VAL A 14 17.18 -41.59 -13.58
C VAL A 14 17.34 -40.89 -14.93
N LYS A 15 18.36 -41.23 -15.72
CA LYS A 15 18.57 -40.62 -17.05
C LYS A 15 17.49 -40.99 -18.08
N VAL A 16 17.00 -42.24 -18.06
CA VAL A 16 15.92 -42.69 -18.97
C VAL A 16 14.57 -42.05 -18.63
N ALA A 17 14.29 -41.83 -17.34
CA ALA A 17 13.07 -41.16 -16.87
C ALA A 17 13.04 -39.65 -17.20
N ILE A 18 14.19 -38.96 -17.10
CA ILE A 18 14.31 -37.53 -17.43
C ILE A 18 14.09 -37.27 -18.93
N GLY A 19 14.50 -38.20 -19.81
CA GLY A 19 14.33 -38.09 -21.25
C GLY A 19 12.86 -38.14 -21.73
N LEU A 20 12.03 -38.98 -21.09
CA LEU A 20 10.61 -39.11 -21.45
C LEU A 20 9.75 -37.91 -21.00
N LEU A 21 10.18 -37.20 -19.93
CA LEU A 21 9.50 -36.02 -19.37
C LEU A 21 9.65 -34.75 -20.22
N PHE A 22 10.76 -34.61 -20.96
CA PHE A 22 11.00 -33.46 -21.85
C PHE A 22 10.03 -33.41 -23.05
N VAL A 23 9.56 -34.57 -23.52
CA VAL A 23 8.66 -34.68 -24.70
C VAL A 23 7.25 -34.15 -24.39
N SER A 24 6.83 -34.17 -23.11
CA SER A 24 5.48 -33.75 -22.68
C SER A 24 5.32 -32.25 -22.44
N MET A 25 6.39 -31.50 -22.15
CA MET A 25 6.30 -30.08 -21.75
C MET A 25 6.22 -29.09 -22.93
N ARG A 26 6.49 -29.54 -24.16
CA ARG A 26 6.47 -28.69 -25.35
C ARG A 26 5.06 -28.29 -25.83
N ARG A 27 3.98 -28.75 -25.17
CA ARG A 27 2.58 -28.58 -25.60
C ARG A 27 1.74 -27.57 -24.80
N ARG A 28 2.27 -26.92 -23.76
CA ARG A 28 1.47 -26.06 -22.84
C ARG A 28 1.73 -24.56 -22.97
N GLN A 29 2.16 -24.08 -24.14
CA GLN A 29 2.50 -22.66 -24.36
C GLN A 29 1.31 -21.78 -24.79
N ASP A 30 0.09 -22.32 -24.85
CA ASP A 30 -1.09 -21.61 -25.33
C ASP A 30 -2.15 -21.46 -24.22
N GLY A 31 -2.32 -20.25 -23.66
CA GLY A 31 -3.44 -19.91 -22.77
C GLY A 31 -3.14 -18.82 -21.73
N LEU A 32 -3.41 -17.56 -22.08
CA LEU A 32 -3.27 -16.35 -21.26
C LEU A 32 -4.54 -16.01 -20.43
N ASN A 33 -4.33 -15.25 -19.34
CA ASN A 33 -5.24 -14.36 -18.58
C ASN A 33 -5.83 -14.86 -17.24
N ALA A 34 -5.43 -14.23 -16.13
CA ALA A 34 -6.22 -14.09 -14.89
C ALA A 34 -5.83 -12.84 -14.06
N CYS A 35 -6.83 -12.23 -13.43
CA CYS A 35 -6.95 -10.92 -12.77
C CYS A 35 -6.06 -10.69 -11.51
N PRO A 36 -5.92 -9.43 -11.00
CA PRO A 36 -4.92 -9.06 -9.99
C PRO A 36 -5.34 -9.49 -8.57
N ARG A 37 -4.54 -10.36 -7.95
CA ARG A 37 -4.69 -10.78 -6.55
C ARG A 37 -4.40 -9.62 -5.60
N GLN A 38 -5.22 -9.48 -4.56
CA GLN A 38 -4.98 -8.56 -3.44
C GLN A 38 -3.64 -8.88 -2.77
N LEU A 39 -2.77 -7.87 -2.64
CA LEU A 39 -1.47 -7.99 -2.00
C LEU A 39 -1.57 -8.50 -0.56
N LEU A 40 -0.78 -9.54 -0.29
CA LEU A 40 -0.58 -10.25 0.97
C LEU A 40 0.15 -9.34 1.97
N THR A 41 -0.32 -9.25 3.22
CA THR A 41 0.16 -8.24 4.20
C THR A 41 0.48 -8.80 5.59
N GLN A 42 0.35 -10.11 5.84
CA GLN A 42 0.49 -10.68 7.19
C GLN A 42 1.57 -11.78 7.31
N PRO A 43 2.25 -11.90 8.47
CA PRO A 43 3.41 -12.78 8.66
C PRO A 43 3.15 -14.30 8.58
N ASN A 44 1.90 -14.75 8.38
CA ASN A 44 1.52 -16.17 8.21
C ASN A 44 1.01 -16.52 6.81
N ASP A 45 1.06 -15.59 5.85
CA ASP A 45 0.48 -15.76 4.51
C ASP A 45 1.09 -16.96 3.75
N TYR A 46 2.34 -17.33 4.05
CA TYR A 46 3.02 -18.48 3.45
C TYR A 46 2.34 -19.84 3.72
N LEU A 47 1.69 -20.02 4.87
CA LEU A 47 0.98 -21.28 5.19
C LEU A 47 -0.30 -21.42 4.36
N ALA A 48 -1.00 -20.30 4.13
CA ALA A 48 -2.17 -20.26 3.26
C ALA A 48 -1.78 -20.54 1.80
N ASP A 49 -0.66 -19.98 1.34
CA ASP A 49 -0.14 -20.23 -0.01
C ASP A 49 0.25 -21.71 -0.21
N MET A 50 0.85 -22.35 0.80
CA MET A 50 1.15 -23.79 0.76
C MET A 50 -0.11 -24.63 0.57
N ILE A 51 -1.21 -24.28 1.25
CA ILE A 51 -2.50 -24.99 1.13
C ILE A 51 -3.10 -24.81 -0.27
N VAL A 52 -3.03 -23.60 -0.83
CA VAL A 52 -3.47 -23.34 -2.21
C VAL A 52 -2.65 -24.18 -3.19
N ALA A 53 -1.33 -24.22 -3.04
CA ALA A 53 -0.47 -25.03 -3.90
C ALA A 53 -0.75 -26.54 -3.76
N LEU A 54 -1.04 -27.04 -2.56
CA LEU A 54 -1.45 -28.43 -2.36
C LEU A 54 -2.78 -28.72 -3.07
N GLN A 55 -3.73 -27.79 -3.02
CA GLN A 55 -5.03 -27.94 -3.67
C GLN A 55 -4.91 -27.95 -5.19
N GLU A 56 -4.12 -27.04 -5.78
CA GLU A 56 -3.87 -26.99 -7.23
C GLU A 56 -3.20 -28.28 -7.73
N ASN A 57 -2.24 -28.82 -6.96
CA ASN A 57 -1.60 -30.10 -7.29
C ASN A 57 -2.57 -31.28 -7.21
N ALA A 58 -3.45 -31.30 -6.20
CA ALA A 58 -4.48 -32.33 -6.06
C ALA A 58 -5.49 -32.26 -7.23
N ALA A 59 -5.92 -31.05 -7.61
CA ALA A 59 -6.79 -30.82 -8.75
C ALA A 59 -6.18 -31.32 -10.08
N ALA A 60 -4.86 -31.20 -10.24
CA ALA A 60 -4.16 -31.61 -11.47
C ALA A 60 -3.94 -33.13 -11.60
N ARG A 61 -4.01 -33.89 -10.50
CA ARG A 61 -3.72 -35.34 -10.47
C ARG A 61 -4.98 -36.21 -10.54
N GLY A 62 -6.11 -35.71 -10.06
CA GLY A 62 -7.36 -36.45 -9.96
C GLY A 62 -8.32 -36.19 -11.13
N SER A 63 -9.24 -37.12 -11.35
CA SER A 63 -10.48 -36.79 -12.05
C SER A 63 -11.29 -35.87 -11.14
N THR A 64 -11.76 -34.74 -11.64
CA THR A 64 -12.64 -33.83 -10.89
C THR A 64 -14.07 -34.02 -11.35
N THR A 65 -15.00 -33.98 -10.40
CA THR A 65 -16.44 -33.98 -10.71
C THR A 65 -16.97 -32.57 -10.52
N GLU A 66 -17.44 -31.95 -11.60
CA GLU A 66 -18.12 -30.65 -11.54
C GLU A 66 -19.59 -30.84 -11.16
N ARG A 67 -19.99 -30.30 -10.00
CA ARG A 67 -21.39 -30.29 -9.55
C ARG A 67 -21.69 -28.97 -8.84
N ARG A 68 -22.95 -28.73 -8.52
CA ARG A 68 -23.33 -27.53 -7.77
C ARG A 68 -22.85 -27.61 -6.33
N ALA A 69 -22.53 -26.46 -5.75
CA ALA A 69 -22.05 -26.39 -4.37
C ALA A 69 -23.04 -26.96 -3.34
N ASP A 70 -24.34 -26.78 -3.55
CA ASP A 70 -25.40 -27.33 -2.69
C ASP A 70 -25.55 -28.86 -2.77
N GLU A 71 -24.88 -29.53 -3.71
CA GLU A 71 -24.79 -30.98 -3.77
C GLU A 71 -23.64 -31.55 -2.92
N PHE A 72 -22.62 -30.74 -2.64
CA PHE A 72 -21.47 -31.12 -1.81
C PHE A 72 -21.57 -30.63 -0.38
N PHE A 73 -22.17 -29.44 -0.18
CA PHE A 73 -22.16 -28.71 1.10
C PHE A 73 -23.56 -28.27 1.51
N SER A 74 -23.79 -28.30 2.82
CA SER A 74 -24.95 -27.62 3.43
C SER A 74 -24.66 -26.12 3.52
N ILE A 75 -25.35 -25.32 2.70
CA ILE A 75 -25.12 -23.88 2.61
C ILE A 75 -26.28 -23.11 3.24
N HIS A 76 -25.96 -22.28 4.24
CA HIS A 76 -26.92 -21.36 4.85
C HIS A 76 -26.41 -19.92 4.87
N ILE A 77 -27.34 -18.98 4.94
CA ILE A 77 -27.06 -17.54 4.93
C ILE A 77 -27.28 -17.01 6.34
N GLY A 78 -26.39 -16.13 6.78
CA GLY A 78 -26.54 -15.45 8.06
C GLY A 78 -27.74 -14.51 8.12
N LYS A 79 -27.90 -13.85 9.27
CA LYS A 79 -28.99 -12.91 9.51
C LYS A 79 -28.53 -11.77 10.41
N THR A 80 -29.19 -10.64 10.25
CA THR A 80 -28.96 -9.43 11.06
C THR A 80 -30.23 -9.07 11.79
N PRO A 81 -30.24 -9.13 13.14
CA PRO A 81 -31.32 -8.58 13.95
C PRO A 81 -31.58 -7.10 13.64
N PRO A 82 -32.78 -6.55 13.93
CA PRO A 82 -33.08 -5.14 13.71
C PRO A 82 -32.09 -4.23 14.45
N ARG A 83 -31.22 -3.54 13.70
CA ARG A 83 -30.21 -2.63 14.28
C ARG A 83 -30.78 -1.46 15.09
N LYS A 84 -32.07 -1.15 14.96
CA LYS A 84 -32.75 -0.14 15.81
C LYS A 84 -32.95 -0.62 17.25
N GLN A 85 -32.86 -1.93 17.50
CA GLN A 85 -33.02 -2.55 18.82
C GLN A 85 -31.64 -3.01 19.31
N ASN A 86 -30.92 -2.10 19.96
CA ASN A 86 -29.53 -2.33 20.40
C ASN A 86 -29.41 -3.46 21.45
N GLU A 87 -30.50 -3.83 22.11
CA GLU A 87 -30.56 -4.92 23.11
C GLU A 87 -30.10 -6.29 22.56
N TRP A 88 -30.20 -6.50 21.24
CA TRP A 88 -29.75 -7.75 20.62
C TRP A 88 -28.24 -7.84 20.42
N PHE A 89 -27.53 -6.71 20.48
CA PHE A 89 -26.10 -6.61 20.19
C PHE A 89 -25.30 -6.27 21.45
N SER A 90 -24.11 -6.83 21.56
CA SER A 90 -23.19 -6.64 22.68
C SER A 90 -21.77 -6.39 22.19
N LEU A 91 -21.00 -5.63 22.97
CA LEU A 91 -19.57 -5.39 22.76
C LEU A 91 -18.69 -6.29 23.65
N LYS A 92 -19.30 -7.15 24.49
CA LYS A 92 -18.59 -8.01 25.45
C LYS A 92 -18.86 -9.49 25.18
N ASN A 93 -17.79 -10.29 25.17
CA ASN A 93 -17.82 -11.74 24.92
C ASN A 93 -18.32 -12.59 26.12
N ALA A 94 -18.63 -11.99 27.28
CA ALA A 94 -18.77 -12.73 28.54
C ALA A 94 -19.89 -13.80 28.59
N SER A 95 -20.81 -13.84 27.61
CA SER A 95 -21.85 -14.88 27.46
C SER A 95 -22.51 -14.87 26.07
N ASN A 96 -21.91 -14.16 25.10
CA ASN A 96 -22.57 -13.78 23.84
C ASN A 96 -21.94 -14.52 22.67
N VAL A 97 -22.74 -14.76 21.63
CA VAL A 97 -22.32 -15.50 20.43
C VAL A 97 -21.58 -14.55 19.50
N ILE A 98 -20.43 -14.99 18.96
CA ILE A 98 -19.66 -14.24 17.97
C ILE A 98 -20.56 -13.95 16.76
N TRP A 99 -20.72 -12.67 16.40
CA TRP A 99 -21.47 -12.27 15.22
C TRP A 99 -20.53 -11.69 14.17
N MET A 100 -20.26 -12.48 13.13
CA MET A 100 -19.26 -12.17 12.11
C MET A 100 -19.84 -11.28 11.01
N SER A 101 -19.22 -10.13 10.78
CA SER A 101 -19.55 -9.24 9.67
C SER A 101 -18.49 -9.29 8.56
N ILE A 102 -18.82 -8.78 7.37
CA ILE A 102 -17.86 -8.66 6.26
C ILE A 102 -16.64 -7.83 6.68
N LYS A 103 -16.84 -6.81 7.52
CA LYS A 103 -15.77 -5.93 7.99
C LYS A 103 -14.75 -6.73 8.80
N ASP A 104 -15.22 -7.58 9.71
CA ASP A 104 -14.37 -8.43 10.55
C ASP A 104 -13.59 -9.43 9.69
N MET A 105 -14.22 -10.03 8.67
CA MET A 105 -13.52 -10.90 7.70
C MET A 105 -12.42 -10.19 6.91
N GLY A 106 -12.48 -8.87 6.73
CA GLY A 106 -11.45 -8.11 6.01
C GLY A 106 -10.24 -7.74 6.86
N GLN A 107 -10.32 -7.92 8.18
CA GLN A 107 -9.25 -7.61 9.14
C GLN A 107 -8.66 -8.87 9.78
N ALA A 108 -9.35 -10.00 9.66
CA ALA A 108 -8.97 -11.27 10.25
C ALA A 108 -7.98 -12.06 9.36
N ASP A 109 -7.27 -13.00 10.01
CA ASP A 109 -6.49 -14.03 9.34
C ASP A 109 -7.42 -15.10 8.72
N ALA A 110 -6.84 -16.15 8.12
CA ALA A 110 -7.60 -17.28 7.58
C ALA A 110 -8.63 -17.87 8.57
N TYR A 111 -8.27 -17.94 9.86
CA TYR A 111 -9.17 -18.35 10.94
C TYR A 111 -9.82 -17.16 11.63
N LEU A 112 -11.14 -17.19 11.73
CA LEU A 112 -11.97 -16.18 12.35
C LEU A 112 -12.21 -16.56 13.81
N ILE A 113 -11.64 -15.79 14.75
CA ILE A 113 -11.69 -16.09 16.20
C ILE A 113 -12.42 -14.99 16.98
N THR A 114 -12.36 -13.74 16.52
CA THR A 114 -12.94 -12.59 17.21
C THR A 114 -13.82 -11.77 16.28
N SER A 115 -14.75 -11.00 16.86
CA SER A 115 -15.58 -10.04 16.15
C SER A 115 -15.67 -8.73 16.93
N SER A 116 -15.96 -7.63 16.22
CA SER A 116 -16.25 -6.33 16.81
C SER A 116 -17.63 -6.25 17.48
N GLU A 117 -18.59 -7.10 17.09
CA GLU A 117 -19.94 -7.18 17.65
C GLU A 117 -20.31 -8.64 17.99
N TYR A 118 -21.12 -8.82 19.04
CA TYR A 118 -21.64 -10.11 19.49
C TYR A 118 -23.17 -10.07 19.56
N LEU A 119 -23.83 -11.21 19.42
CA LEU A 119 -25.28 -11.34 19.65
C LEU A 119 -25.58 -12.05 20.97
N THR A 120 -26.67 -11.64 21.63
CA THR A 120 -27.19 -12.38 22.78
C THR A 120 -27.77 -13.73 22.33
N ASN A 121 -27.75 -14.75 23.21
CA ASN A 121 -28.36 -16.04 22.90
C ASN A 121 -29.85 -15.91 22.57
N GLU A 122 -30.56 -15.02 23.29
CA GLU A 122 -31.95 -14.67 23.03
C GLU A 122 -32.17 -14.13 21.62
N ALA A 123 -31.26 -13.28 21.10
CA ALA A 123 -31.33 -12.78 19.73
C ALA A 123 -31.21 -13.92 18.71
N VAL A 124 -30.25 -14.83 18.93
CA VAL A 124 -30.02 -15.98 18.04
C VAL A 124 -31.26 -16.88 17.96
N GLU A 125 -31.88 -17.16 19.11
CA GLU A 125 -33.11 -17.96 19.19
C GLU A 125 -34.32 -17.24 18.59
N ARG A 126 -34.57 -15.99 19.00
CA ARG A 126 -35.74 -15.20 18.56
C ARG A 126 -35.78 -14.97 17.06
N PHE A 127 -34.62 -14.70 16.44
CA PHE A 127 -34.53 -14.47 14.99
C PHE A 127 -34.21 -15.75 14.19
N ASN A 128 -34.11 -16.89 14.88
CA ASN A 128 -33.78 -18.19 14.32
C ASN A 128 -32.55 -18.10 13.40
N ILE A 129 -31.45 -17.59 13.98
CA ILE A 129 -30.18 -17.40 13.29
C ILE A 129 -29.41 -18.71 13.39
N ARG A 130 -29.01 -19.26 12.23
CA ARG A 130 -28.27 -20.52 12.20
C ARG A 130 -26.83 -20.30 12.65
N ARG A 131 -26.36 -21.22 13.50
CA ARG A 131 -24.98 -21.27 13.98
C ARG A 131 -24.10 -22.00 12.98
N CYS A 132 -22.92 -21.46 12.75
CA CYS A 132 -21.82 -22.05 12.00
C CYS A 132 -20.93 -22.82 12.98
N PRO A 133 -20.84 -24.15 12.88
CA PRO A 133 -19.93 -24.93 13.72
C PRO A 133 -18.45 -24.62 13.39
N PRO A 134 -17.52 -24.93 14.30
CA PRO A 134 -16.09 -24.84 14.03
C PRO A 134 -15.68 -25.61 12.76
N GLY A 135 -14.77 -25.06 11.97
CA GLY A 135 -14.31 -25.61 10.69
C GLY A 135 -15.19 -25.25 9.48
N SER A 136 -16.34 -24.59 9.69
CA SER A 136 -17.17 -24.09 8.59
C SER A 136 -16.43 -23.07 7.74
N ILE A 137 -16.65 -23.11 6.41
CA ILE A 137 -16.08 -22.12 5.49
C ILE A 137 -17.08 -21.00 5.27
N LEU A 138 -16.65 -19.76 5.48
CA LEU A 138 -17.47 -18.56 5.34
C LEU A 138 -17.07 -17.81 4.06
N LEU A 139 -18.07 -17.37 3.29
CA LEU A 139 -17.90 -16.61 2.05
C LEU A 139 -18.76 -15.36 2.05
N SER A 140 -18.17 -14.19 1.87
CA SER A 140 -18.94 -12.97 1.63
C SER A 140 -19.44 -12.92 0.19
N PHE A 141 -20.74 -12.67 0.00
CA PHE A 141 -21.37 -12.68 -1.33
C PHE A 141 -22.22 -11.42 -1.63
N LYS A 142 -22.41 -10.53 -0.65
CA LYS A 142 -23.15 -9.26 -0.82
C LYS A 142 -22.27 -8.10 -0.39
N LEU A 143 -22.38 -6.95 -1.08
CA LEU A 143 -21.50 -5.76 -0.93
C LEU A 143 -20.05 -6.00 -1.40
N THR A 144 -19.34 -6.91 -0.75
CA THR A 144 -17.97 -7.31 -1.12
C THR A 144 -17.97 -8.81 -1.34
N VAL A 145 -17.82 -9.26 -2.58
CA VAL A 145 -17.79 -10.68 -2.93
C VAL A 145 -16.36 -11.22 -2.81
N GLY A 146 -16.22 -12.45 -2.30
CA GLY A 146 -14.96 -13.20 -2.38
C GLY A 146 -14.05 -13.12 -1.15
N ARG A 147 -14.51 -12.58 -0.01
CA ARG A 147 -13.77 -12.78 1.26
C ARG A 147 -14.10 -14.16 1.79
N VAL A 148 -13.06 -14.94 2.08
CA VAL A 148 -13.17 -16.32 2.56
C VAL A 148 -12.48 -16.44 3.93
N GLY A 149 -13.12 -17.11 4.87
CA GLY A 149 -12.55 -17.37 6.19
C GLY A 149 -13.04 -18.69 6.78
N ILE A 150 -12.34 -19.19 7.79
CA ILE A 150 -12.64 -20.45 8.47
C ILE A 150 -13.12 -20.13 9.88
N ALA A 151 -14.29 -20.64 10.26
CA ALA A 151 -14.80 -20.48 11.63
C ALA A 151 -13.91 -21.27 12.62
N ALA A 152 -13.21 -20.59 13.52
CA ALA A 152 -12.39 -21.27 14.53
C ALA A 152 -13.22 -21.85 15.68
N ASP A 153 -14.31 -21.15 16.02
CA ASP A 153 -15.26 -21.49 17.08
C ASP A 153 -16.70 -21.39 16.55
N GLU A 154 -17.68 -21.81 17.36
CA GLU A 154 -19.08 -21.65 16.99
C GLU A 154 -19.45 -20.16 16.90
N MET A 155 -20.05 -19.77 15.78
CA MET A 155 -20.41 -18.37 15.52
C MET A 155 -21.69 -18.22 14.69
N VAL A 156 -22.19 -17.01 14.58
CA VAL A 156 -23.25 -16.62 13.66
C VAL A 156 -22.75 -15.54 12.72
N THR A 157 -23.36 -15.37 11.55
CA THR A 157 -22.89 -14.43 10.52
C THR A 157 -23.98 -13.45 10.11
N ASN A 158 -23.56 -12.34 9.50
CA ASN A 158 -24.48 -11.37 8.91
C ASN A 158 -25.19 -11.90 7.64
N GLU A 159 -26.19 -11.18 7.14
CA GLU A 159 -27.01 -11.60 5.97
C GLU A 159 -26.27 -11.61 4.63
N ALA A 160 -25.01 -11.16 4.62
CA ALA A 160 -24.16 -11.06 3.45
C ALA A 160 -23.09 -12.16 3.37
N ILE A 161 -23.06 -13.06 4.35
CA ILE A 161 -22.09 -14.15 4.44
C ILE A 161 -22.83 -15.49 4.33
N ALA A 162 -22.34 -16.34 3.44
CA ALA A 162 -22.74 -17.72 3.30
C ALA A 162 -21.82 -18.61 4.13
N CYS A 163 -22.39 -19.60 4.80
CA CYS A 163 -21.70 -20.54 5.64
C CYS A 163 -21.86 -21.95 5.06
N PHE A 164 -20.74 -22.56 4.71
CA PHE A 164 -20.63 -23.89 4.13
C PHE A 164 -20.27 -24.89 5.23
N THR A 165 -21.12 -25.91 5.40
CA THR A 165 -20.90 -27.00 6.34
C THR A 165 -20.95 -28.35 5.62
N SER A 166 -20.23 -29.33 6.12
CA SER A 166 -20.19 -30.70 5.60
C SER A 166 -19.81 -31.64 6.73
N ASP A 167 -20.38 -32.85 6.72
CA ASP A 167 -20.03 -33.92 7.67
C ASP A 167 -18.60 -34.47 7.41
N ASP A 168 -18.09 -34.24 6.19
CA ASP A 168 -16.73 -34.58 5.80
C ASP A 168 -15.80 -33.35 5.91
N PRO A 169 -14.86 -33.32 6.87
CA PRO A 169 -13.93 -32.21 7.05
C PRO A 169 -12.92 -32.07 5.91
N ARG A 170 -12.68 -33.15 5.15
CA ARG A 170 -11.74 -33.14 4.00
C ARG A 170 -12.27 -32.24 2.89
N ARG A 171 -13.60 -32.27 2.68
CA ARG A 171 -14.28 -31.39 1.70
C ARG A 171 -14.20 -29.92 2.11
N LEU A 172 -14.35 -29.61 3.39
CA LEU A 172 -14.24 -28.22 3.88
C LEU A 172 -12.81 -27.70 3.77
N ALA A 173 -11.83 -28.53 4.12
CA ALA A 173 -10.41 -28.22 3.94
C ALA A 173 -10.07 -27.96 2.46
N TYR A 174 -10.63 -28.75 1.54
CA TYR A 174 -10.42 -28.52 0.10
C TYR A 174 -11.17 -27.27 -0.42
N LEU A 175 -12.35 -27.00 0.13
CA LEU A 175 -13.19 -25.88 -0.28
C LEU A 175 -12.53 -24.51 0.00
N TYR A 176 -11.81 -24.37 1.12
CA TYR A 176 -11.18 -23.10 1.49
C TYR A 176 -10.26 -22.51 0.40
N PRO A 177 -9.18 -23.21 -0.03
CA PRO A 177 -8.31 -22.72 -1.11
C PRO A 177 -9.04 -22.65 -2.46
N LEU A 178 -9.99 -23.55 -2.72
CA LEU A 178 -10.80 -23.50 -3.94
C LEU A 178 -11.59 -22.19 -4.04
N LEU A 179 -12.20 -21.74 -2.94
CA LEU A 179 -12.93 -20.46 -2.89
C LEU A 179 -11.98 -19.25 -2.94
N LEU A 180 -10.76 -19.34 -2.44
CA LEU A 180 -9.77 -18.27 -2.58
C LEU A 180 -9.34 -18.06 -4.04
N ALA A 181 -9.24 -19.15 -4.81
CA ALA A 181 -8.86 -19.11 -6.22
C ALA A 181 -10.06 -18.94 -7.19
N TYR A 182 -11.29 -18.93 -6.68
CA TYR A 182 -12.50 -18.94 -7.51
C TYR A 182 -12.68 -17.62 -8.27
N ASP A 183 -12.98 -17.70 -9.57
CA ASP A 183 -13.32 -16.53 -10.37
C ASP A 183 -14.78 -16.12 -10.14
N TYR A 184 -15.00 -15.28 -9.13
CA TYR A 184 -16.33 -14.72 -8.81
C TYR A 184 -16.87 -13.78 -9.91
N GLY A 185 -16.03 -13.32 -10.85
CA GLY A 185 -16.48 -12.54 -12.00
C GLY A 185 -17.40 -13.33 -12.92
N SER A 186 -17.22 -14.64 -12.97
CA SER A 186 -18.05 -15.56 -13.77
C SER A 186 -19.47 -15.77 -13.22
N LEU A 187 -19.76 -15.37 -11.98
CA LEU A 187 -21.04 -15.62 -11.30
C LEU A 187 -22.11 -14.55 -11.59
N GLY A 188 -21.83 -13.53 -12.41
CA GLY A 188 -22.77 -12.43 -12.70
C GLY A 188 -22.74 -11.95 -14.15
N ASN A 189 -23.92 -11.74 -14.75
CA ASN A 189 -24.09 -11.25 -16.12
C ASN A 189 -24.15 -9.70 -16.24
N THR A 190 -23.97 -8.97 -15.14
CA THR A 190 -24.18 -7.51 -15.07
C THR A 190 -22.93 -6.77 -14.60
N SER A 191 -22.79 -5.53 -15.06
CA SER A 191 -21.67 -4.60 -14.80
C SER A 191 -21.42 -4.24 -13.33
N SER A 192 -22.19 -4.79 -12.38
CA SER A 192 -21.92 -4.71 -10.94
C SER A 192 -22.10 -6.07 -10.24
N ILE A 193 -20.99 -6.81 -10.10
CA ILE A 193 -20.93 -8.18 -9.52
C ILE A 193 -21.59 -8.25 -8.14
N ALA A 194 -21.43 -7.22 -7.30
CA ALA A 194 -21.99 -7.17 -5.94
C ALA A 194 -23.53 -7.12 -5.87
N ASN A 195 -24.22 -6.74 -6.95
CA ASN A 195 -25.69 -6.73 -7.04
C ASN A 195 -26.26 -7.97 -7.73
N ALA A 196 -25.42 -8.76 -8.41
CA ALA A 196 -25.86 -9.93 -9.20
C ALA A 196 -25.86 -11.24 -8.40
N VAL A 197 -24.97 -11.38 -7.41
CA VAL A 197 -24.80 -12.63 -6.64
C VAL A 197 -25.80 -12.70 -5.48
N ASN A 198 -26.70 -13.68 -5.51
CA ASN A 198 -27.68 -13.95 -4.45
C ASN A 198 -27.50 -15.35 -3.86
N SER A 199 -28.26 -15.69 -2.82
CA SER A 199 -28.14 -16.99 -2.14
C SER A 199 -28.41 -18.21 -3.04
N LYS A 200 -29.25 -18.07 -4.08
CA LYS A 200 -29.46 -19.15 -5.07
C LYS A 200 -28.24 -19.33 -5.96
N VAL A 201 -27.59 -18.23 -6.36
CA VAL A 201 -26.35 -18.27 -7.17
C VAL A 201 -25.22 -18.95 -6.39
N ILE A 202 -25.03 -18.59 -5.11
CA ILE A 202 -24.02 -19.24 -4.25
C ILE A 202 -24.30 -20.73 -4.08
N LYS A 203 -25.55 -21.13 -3.91
CA LYS A 203 -25.92 -22.55 -3.81
C LYS A 203 -25.68 -23.32 -5.11
N ALA A 204 -25.96 -22.70 -6.24
CA ALA A 204 -25.83 -23.31 -7.55
C ALA A 204 -24.42 -23.14 -8.18
N MET A 205 -23.46 -22.53 -7.47
CA MET A 205 -22.14 -22.27 -8.05
C MET A 205 -21.45 -23.60 -8.40
N PRO A 206 -20.84 -23.72 -9.60
CA PRO A 206 -20.14 -24.94 -10.00
C PRO A 206 -18.86 -25.06 -9.18
N LEU A 207 -18.68 -26.21 -8.54
CA LEU A 207 -17.48 -26.59 -7.81
C LEU A 207 -16.93 -27.90 -8.35
N GLN A 208 -15.60 -27.97 -8.47
CA GLN A 208 -14.88 -29.15 -8.91
C GLN A 208 -14.16 -29.75 -7.70
N LEU A 209 -14.65 -30.91 -7.24
CA LEU A 209 -13.99 -31.67 -6.19
C LEU A 209 -13.34 -32.92 -6.79
N PRO A 210 -12.13 -33.29 -6.33
CA PRO A 210 -11.48 -34.52 -6.76
C PRO A 210 -12.12 -35.74 -6.08
N ASP A 211 -11.80 -36.93 -6.60
CA ASP A 211 -12.21 -38.20 -6.00
C ASP A 211 -11.68 -38.38 -4.57
N ASP A 212 -12.37 -39.19 -3.76
CA ASP A 212 -12.09 -39.37 -2.33
C ASP A 212 -10.62 -39.73 -2.01
N GLY A 213 -9.96 -40.52 -2.86
CA GLY A 213 -8.55 -40.90 -2.64
C GLY A 213 -7.57 -39.72 -2.76
N VAL A 214 -7.81 -38.80 -3.69
CA VAL A 214 -7.01 -37.58 -3.85
C VAL A 214 -7.36 -36.56 -2.77
N LEU A 215 -8.64 -36.52 -2.37
CA LEU A 215 -9.11 -35.69 -1.26
C LEU A 215 -8.47 -36.11 0.07
N ASP A 216 -8.29 -37.43 0.29
CA ASP A 216 -7.56 -37.98 1.43
C ASP A 216 -6.08 -37.60 1.43
N GLU A 217 -5.38 -37.74 0.30
CA GLU A 217 -3.98 -37.34 0.17
C GLU A 217 -3.80 -35.83 0.46
N PHE A 218 -4.67 -35.00 -0.14
CA PHE A 218 -4.67 -33.56 0.12
C PHE A 218 -4.89 -33.27 1.61
N TYR A 219 -5.92 -33.87 2.23
CA TYR A 219 -6.26 -33.58 3.62
C TYR A 219 -5.13 -34.01 4.58
N ASN A 220 -4.52 -35.17 4.36
CA ASN A 220 -3.42 -35.64 5.20
C ASN A 220 -2.20 -34.70 5.16
N ASN A 221 -1.93 -34.10 4.00
CA ASN A 221 -0.84 -33.13 3.84
C ASN A 221 -1.21 -31.72 4.33
N ALA A 222 -2.46 -31.30 4.15
CA ALA A 222 -2.93 -29.96 4.51
C ALA A 222 -3.26 -29.82 6.00
N LYS A 223 -3.72 -30.89 6.65
CA LYS A 223 -4.18 -30.86 8.05
C LYS A 223 -3.13 -30.31 9.03
N PRO A 224 -1.85 -30.72 9.01
CA PRO A 224 -0.84 -30.15 9.90
C PRO A 224 -0.65 -28.64 9.70
N ILE A 225 -0.80 -28.18 8.46
CA ILE A 225 -0.68 -26.76 8.11
C ILE A 225 -1.88 -25.98 8.67
N TYR A 226 -3.09 -26.50 8.51
CA TYR A 226 -4.31 -25.93 9.11
C TYR A 226 -4.24 -25.87 10.64
N ASP A 227 -3.78 -26.95 11.29
CA ASP A 227 -3.62 -26.99 12.75
C ASP A 227 -2.62 -25.93 13.23
N LEU A 228 -1.50 -25.76 12.50
CA LEU A 228 -0.49 -24.73 12.78
C LEU A 228 -1.04 -23.32 12.57
N MET A 229 -1.78 -23.09 11.49
CA MET A 229 -2.45 -21.79 11.24
C MET A 229 -3.40 -21.44 12.38
N LEU A 230 -4.24 -22.37 12.82
CA LEU A 230 -5.15 -22.15 13.93
C LEU A 230 -4.40 -21.87 15.25
N SER A 231 -3.34 -22.63 15.53
CA SER A 231 -2.50 -22.43 16.72
C SER A 231 -1.87 -21.02 16.74
N ASN A 232 -1.28 -20.61 15.61
CA ASN A 232 -0.66 -19.30 15.48
C ASN A 232 -1.68 -18.16 15.62
N THR A 233 -2.88 -18.31 15.05
CA THR A 233 -3.94 -17.29 15.20
C THR A 233 -4.43 -17.20 16.65
N LYS A 234 -4.58 -18.33 17.35
CA LYS A 234 -4.93 -18.35 18.79
C LYS A 234 -3.85 -17.69 19.65
N GLU A 235 -2.58 -18.02 19.41
CA GLU A 235 -1.45 -17.41 20.12
C GLU A 235 -1.38 -15.89 19.89
N LYS A 236 -1.52 -15.46 18.62
CA LYS A 236 -1.59 -14.04 18.26
C LYS A 236 -2.71 -13.33 19.01
N SER A 237 -3.91 -13.89 19.03
CA SER A 237 -5.05 -13.31 19.75
C SER A 237 -4.81 -13.24 21.26
N ALA A 238 -4.22 -14.28 21.86
CA ALA A 238 -3.88 -14.29 23.28
C ALA A 238 -2.82 -13.23 23.64
N LEU A 239 -1.81 -13.04 22.78
CA LEU A 239 -0.79 -12.01 22.93
C LEU A 239 -1.38 -10.60 22.80
N GLU A 240 -2.31 -10.37 21.86
CA GLU A 240 -3.01 -9.09 21.72
C GLU A 240 -3.86 -8.77 22.94
N GLN A 241 -4.63 -9.74 23.46
CA GLN A 241 -5.42 -9.57 24.67
C GLN A 241 -4.54 -9.29 25.89
N THR A 242 -3.42 -10.01 26.01
CA THR A 242 -2.44 -9.80 27.09
C THR A 242 -1.83 -8.40 27.01
N ARG A 243 -1.42 -7.97 25.81
CA ARG A 243 -0.93 -6.61 25.55
C ARG A 243 -1.96 -5.58 25.99
N ASP A 244 -3.20 -5.71 25.54
CA ASP A 244 -4.25 -4.71 25.80
C ASP A 244 -4.68 -4.67 27.28
N ALA A 245 -4.54 -5.78 28.01
CA ALA A 245 -4.75 -5.83 29.45
C ALA A 245 -3.58 -5.23 30.26
N LEU A 246 -2.34 -5.41 29.81
CA LEU A 246 -1.13 -4.96 30.51
C LEU A 246 -0.78 -3.51 30.21
N LEU A 247 -0.98 -3.05 28.97
CA LEU A 247 -0.54 -1.72 28.53
C LEU A 247 -1.13 -0.59 29.38
N PRO A 248 -2.42 -0.56 29.75
CA PRO A 248 -2.96 0.47 30.62
C PRO A 248 -2.33 0.46 32.02
N LYS A 249 -2.06 -0.72 32.58
CA LYS A 249 -1.46 -0.89 33.91
C LYS A 249 0.03 -0.53 33.95
N LEU A 250 0.74 -0.77 32.86
CA LEU A 250 2.11 -0.30 32.65
C LEU A 250 2.14 1.23 32.51
N MET A 251 1.19 1.80 31.77
CA MET A 251 1.09 3.25 31.57
C MET A 251 0.63 4.00 32.82
N SER A 252 -0.17 3.37 33.70
CA SER A 252 -0.57 3.94 34.99
C SER A 252 0.48 3.77 36.10
N GLY A 253 1.53 2.97 35.86
CA GLY A 253 2.55 2.64 36.85
C GLY A 253 2.11 1.62 37.90
N GLU A 254 0.95 0.97 37.72
CA GLU A 254 0.48 -0.13 38.58
C GLU A 254 1.31 -1.40 38.42
N ILE A 255 1.98 -1.56 37.28
CA ILE A 255 2.92 -2.66 37.00
C ILE A 255 4.30 -2.04 36.72
N ASP A 256 5.28 -2.38 37.54
CA ASP A 256 6.68 -2.06 37.33
C ASP A 256 7.40 -3.24 36.67
N VAL A 257 8.03 -2.99 35.52
CA VAL A 257 8.77 -3.97 34.71
C VAL A 257 10.28 -3.72 34.74
N SER A 258 10.74 -2.74 35.54
CA SER A 258 12.16 -2.39 35.64
C SER A 258 13.04 -3.54 36.18
N GLU A 259 12.46 -4.50 36.90
CA GLU A 259 13.14 -5.69 37.43
C GLU A 259 12.88 -6.97 36.62
N VAL A 260 12.10 -6.91 35.53
CA VAL A 260 11.83 -8.10 34.72
C VAL A 260 13.04 -8.41 33.84
N GLN A 261 13.75 -9.49 34.19
CA GLN A 261 14.75 -10.09 33.34
C GLN A 261 14.06 -10.71 32.11
N LEU A 262 13.92 -9.93 31.05
CA LEU A 262 13.59 -10.46 29.73
C LEU A 262 14.75 -11.36 29.29
N PRO A 263 14.53 -12.66 29.03
CA PRO A 263 15.58 -13.49 28.47
C PRO A 263 16.05 -12.85 27.16
N THR A 264 17.35 -12.62 27.03
CA THR A 264 18.04 -12.04 25.86
C THR A 264 18.08 -12.99 24.66
N ARG A 265 17.00 -13.75 24.44
CA ARG A 265 16.77 -14.56 23.26
C ARG A 265 15.44 -14.13 22.64
N PRO A 266 15.42 -13.49 21.46
CA PRO A 266 14.19 -13.34 20.72
C PRO A 266 13.73 -14.75 20.33
N ASN A 267 12.66 -15.22 20.99
CA ASN A 267 11.66 -16.16 20.48
C ASN A 267 12.12 -17.08 19.34
N ASN A 268 12.80 -18.17 19.70
CA ASN A 268 13.14 -19.26 18.80
C ASN A 268 12.21 -20.46 19.08
N HIS A 269 10.90 -20.28 18.93
CA HIS A 269 9.92 -21.38 19.07
C HIS A 269 10.02 -22.40 17.92
N LEU A 270 10.69 -22.02 16.83
CA LEU A 270 10.96 -22.91 15.69
C LEU A 270 12.07 -23.94 15.98
N ALA A 271 12.73 -23.89 17.15
CA ALA A 271 13.80 -24.81 17.51
C ALA A 271 13.31 -26.19 18.01
N CYS A 272 12.00 -26.38 18.26
CA CYS A 272 11.49 -27.63 18.84
C CYS A 272 10.89 -28.64 17.84
N CYS A 273 10.87 -28.35 16.54
CA CYS A 273 10.48 -29.34 15.52
C CYS A 273 11.72 -30.02 14.92
N SER A 274 12.54 -30.63 15.77
CA SER A 274 13.66 -31.48 15.38
C SER A 274 13.31 -32.94 15.65
N ALA A 275 12.40 -33.55 14.88
CA ALA A 275 12.31 -35.01 14.68
C ALA A 275 11.15 -35.42 13.77
N SER A 276 11.29 -35.26 12.44
CA SER A 276 10.73 -36.21 11.44
C SER A 276 10.99 -35.68 10.03
N GLN A 277 11.51 -36.57 9.18
CA GLN A 277 12.05 -36.33 7.84
C GLN A 277 11.12 -35.55 6.89
N PRO A 278 11.69 -34.75 5.98
CA PRO A 278 11.25 -34.81 4.58
C PRO A 278 12.40 -34.67 3.57
N THR A 279 12.69 -35.75 2.84
CA THR A 279 13.56 -35.76 1.65
C THR A 279 12.79 -35.62 0.32
N GLU A 280 11.50 -35.30 0.33
CA GLU A 280 10.69 -35.17 -0.89
C GLU A 280 9.95 -33.84 -0.90
N CYS A 281 10.63 -32.73 -1.22
CA CYS A 281 9.96 -31.47 -1.61
C CYS A 281 10.95 -30.44 -2.16
N PHE A 282 11.87 -30.83 -3.05
CA PHE A 282 12.72 -29.84 -3.72
C PHE A 282 13.04 -30.30 -5.14
N HIS A 283 12.13 -30.04 -6.09
CA HIS A 283 12.51 -29.76 -7.48
C HIS A 283 11.31 -29.25 -8.31
N ARG A 284 11.02 -27.94 -8.25
CA ARG A 284 10.78 -27.07 -9.43
C ARG A 284 10.24 -25.68 -9.03
N LEU A 285 11.12 -24.68 -8.97
CA LEU A 285 10.87 -23.31 -9.43
C LEU A 285 12.23 -22.74 -9.85
N SER A 286 12.43 -22.48 -11.14
CA SER A 286 13.62 -21.80 -11.64
C SER A 286 13.26 -20.95 -12.84
N SER A 287 13.26 -19.63 -12.62
CA SER A 287 13.78 -18.68 -13.59
C SER A 287 14.27 -17.42 -12.87
N LYS A 288 15.61 -17.30 -12.84
CA LYS A 288 16.46 -16.11 -12.70
C LYS A 288 16.49 -15.40 -11.32
N GLY A 289 17.62 -15.59 -10.61
CA GLY A 289 18.12 -14.71 -9.53
C GLY A 289 17.74 -15.12 -8.10
N ILE A 290 16.46 -15.14 -7.79
CA ILE A 290 15.93 -15.20 -6.40
C ILE A 290 16.12 -16.58 -5.74
N VAL A 291 16.14 -17.64 -6.54
CA VAL A 291 16.23 -19.03 -6.06
C VAL A 291 17.67 -19.38 -5.63
N MET A 292 18.66 -18.72 -6.21
CA MET A 292 20.06 -19.07 -6.01
C MET A 292 20.57 -18.60 -4.65
N GLU A 293 20.28 -17.37 -4.25
CA GLU A 293 20.66 -16.86 -2.93
C GLU A 293 19.91 -17.60 -1.81
N THR A 294 18.66 -17.98 -2.07
CA THR A 294 17.87 -18.83 -1.16
C THR A 294 18.49 -20.22 -1.00
N ALA A 295 18.95 -20.84 -2.10
CA ALA A 295 19.64 -22.13 -2.05
C ALA A 295 20.99 -22.04 -1.32
N ILE A 296 21.77 -20.98 -1.56
CA ILE A 296 23.04 -20.73 -0.85
C ILE A 296 22.79 -20.58 0.65
N ASN A 297 21.80 -19.77 1.04
CA ASN A 297 21.48 -19.55 2.45
C ASN A 297 20.92 -20.81 3.13
N LEU A 298 20.24 -21.68 2.39
CA LEU A 298 19.76 -22.96 2.90
C LEU A 298 20.91 -23.95 3.13
N VAL A 299 21.86 -24.03 2.20
CA VAL A 299 23.09 -24.82 2.35
C VAL A 299 23.90 -24.30 3.54
N LEU A 300 24.03 -22.98 3.69
CA LEU A 300 24.68 -22.38 4.86
C LEU A 300 23.92 -22.74 6.14
N ALA A 301 22.60 -22.58 6.21
CA ALA A 301 21.84 -22.93 7.41
C ALA A 301 21.99 -24.41 7.82
N GLN A 302 22.03 -25.34 6.86
CA GLN A 302 22.22 -26.77 7.13
C GLN A 302 23.65 -27.13 7.55
N MET A 303 24.66 -26.39 7.07
CA MET A 303 26.07 -26.65 7.38
C MET A 303 26.55 -25.92 8.64
N GLN A 304 25.79 -24.95 9.14
CA GLN A 304 26.09 -24.16 10.33
C GLN A 304 26.37 -24.99 11.61
N PRO A 305 25.66 -26.09 11.91
CA PRO A 305 25.97 -26.91 13.09
C PRO A 305 27.18 -27.84 12.89
N ILE A 306 27.72 -27.95 11.67
CA ILE A 306 28.75 -28.92 11.30
C ILE A 306 30.12 -28.26 11.14
N LEU A 307 30.15 -26.98 10.74
CA LEU A 307 31.38 -26.26 10.38
C LEU A 307 31.80 -25.25 11.45
N ASP A 308 33.11 -25.05 11.61
CA ASP A 308 33.63 -23.95 12.42
C ASP A 308 33.46 -22.58 11.72
N SER A 309 33.57 -21.49 12.47
CA SER A 309 33.31 -20.13 11.98
C SER A 309 34.18 -19.71 10.78
N SER A 310 35.40 -20.25 10.66
CA SER A 310 36.32 -19.94 9.56
C SER A 310 35.93 -20.71 8.29
N GLN A 311 35.60 -21.99 8.44
CA GLN A 311 35.13 -22.87 7.37
C GLN A 311 33.76 -22.42 6.84
N PHE A 312 32.85 -22.03 7.74
CA PHE A 312 31.52 -21.53 7.40
C PHE A 312 31.59 -20.28 6.54
N LYS A 313 32.49 -19.34 6.90
CA LYS A 313 32.72 -18.11 6.14
C LYS A 313 33.27 -18.41 4.74
N ARG A 314 34.29 -19.28 4.63
CA ARG A 314 34.86 -19.67 3.32
C ARG A 314 33.86 -20.38 2.42
N LEU A 315 32.98 -21.21 3.00
CA LEU A 315 31.90 -21.87 2.26
C LEU A 315 30.91 -20.85 1.68
N GLY A 316 30.51 -19.85 2.47
CA GLY A 316 29.61 -18.79 2.00
C GLY A 316 30.21 -17.92 0.90
N GLU A 317 31.52 -17.65 0.94
CA GLU A 317 32.24 -16.93 -0.10
C GLU A 317 32.34 -17.76 -1.40
N ALA A 318 32.67 -19.04 -1.30
CA ALA A 318 32.79 -19.94 -2.45
C ALA A 318 31.45 -20.18 -3.15
N LEU A 319 30.36 -20.37 -2.40
CA LEU A 319 29.02 -20.58 -2.94
C LEU A 319 28.51 -19.34 -3.70
N ARG A 320 28.69 -18.14 -3.12
CA ARG A 320 28.28 -16.90 -3.80
C ARG A 320 29.12 -16.59 -5.03
N PHE A 321 30.40 -16.95 -5.02
CA PHE A 321 31.26 -16.81 -6.20
C PHE A 321 30.88 -17.79 -7.33
N ALA A 322 30.60 -19.05 -7.00
CA ALA A 322 30.26 -20.07 -7.99
C ALA A 322 28.90 -19.84 -8.67
N PHE A 323 28.01 -19.10 -8.02
CA PHE A 323 26.62 -18.92 -8.42
C PHE A 323 26.21 -17.46 -8.68
N ALA A 324 27.18 -16.53 -8.73
CA ALA A 324 26.90 -15.16 -9.10
C ALA A 324 26.31 -15.09 -10.53
N PRO A 325 25.20 -14.35 -10.75
CA PRO A 325 24.68 -14.17 -12.10
C PRO A 325 25.71 -13.43 -12.95
N THR A 326 26.01 -13.96 -14.14
CA THR A 326 26.80 -13.27 -15.16
C THR A 326 26.14 -11.93 -15.47
N HIS A 327 26.92 -10.83 -15.34
CA HIS A 327 26.52 -9.44 -15.50
C HIS A 327 25.62 -9.19 -16.74
N GLU A 328 24.30 -9.24 -16.57
CA GLU A 328 23.35 -8.59 -17.47
C GLU A 328 22.85 -7.31 -16.80
N SER A 329 23.53 -6.20 -17.14
CA SER A 329 23.07 -4.81 -17.15
C SER A 329 22.21 -4.32 -15.96
N THR A 330 22.87 -3.76 -14.94
CA THR A 330 22.29 -2.90 -13.89
C THR A 330 21.47 -1.71 -14.44
N THR A 331 21.60 -1.40 -15.73
CA THR A 331 20.92 -0.29 -16.41
C THR A 331 19.43 -0.57 -16.65
N ASP A 332 19.02 -1.83 -16.75
CA ASP A 332 17.68 -2.18 -17.23
C ASP A 332 16.59 -2.01 -16.14
N LEU A 333 16.88 -2.38 -14.89
CA LEU A 333 15.91 -2.28 -13.78
C LEU A 333 15.51 -0.83 -13.45
N LEU A 334 16.46 0.11 -13.56
CA LEU A 334 16.16 1.53 -13.38
C LEU A 334 15.25 2.03 -14.50
N HIS A 335 15.50 1.61 -15.74
CA HIS A 335 14.69 2.00 -16.88
C HIS A 335 13.25 1.47 -16.76
N LEU A 336 13.09 0.21 -16.35
CA LEU A 336 11.77 -0.39 -16.09
C LEU A 336 11.00 0.36 -15.01
N PHE A 337 11.66 0.70 -13.90
CA PHE A 337 11.05 1.52 -12.84
C PHE A 337 10.59 2.89 -13.36
N LEU A 338 11.42 3.58 -14.13
CA LEU A 338 11.09 4.91 -14.67
C LEU A 338 9.91 4.82 -15.66
N THR A 339 9.86 3.77 -16.47
CA THR A 339 8.74 3.48 -17.37
C THR A 339 7.44 3.25 -16.59
N ALA A 340 7.48 2.46 -15.50
CA ALA A 340 6.33 2.27 -14.63
C ALA A 340 5.85 3.59 -14.02
N LYS A 341 6.77 4.46 -13.59
CA LYS A 341 6.43 5.79 -13.06
C LYS A 341 5.85 6.74 -14.10
N GLU A 342 6.25 6.60 -15.36
CA GLU A 342 5.65 7.32 -16.48
C GLU A 342 4.19 6.90 -16.69
N VAL A 343 3.91 5.59 -16.69
CA VAL A 343 2.54 5.04 -16.81
C VAL A 343 1.65 5.44 -15.63
N GLU A 344 2.19 5.54 -14.41
CA GLU A 344 1.50 6.07 -13.24
C GLU A 344 1.15 7.58 -13.34
N GLY A 345 1.59 8.26 -14.41
CA GLY A 345 1.32 9.68 -14.64
C GLY A 345 2.27 10.63 -13.90
N CYS A 346 3.48 10.20 -13.56
CA CYS A 346 4.50 11.11 -13.04
C CYS A 346 4.96 12.09 -14.13
N SER A 347 5.27 13.32 -13.74
CA SER A 347 5.81 14.31 -14.70
C SER A 347 7.24 13.96 -15.12
N ILE A 348 7.63 14.35 -16.34
CA ILE A 348 9.01 14.18 -16.86
C ILE A 348 10.06 14.70 -15.87
N ARG A 349 9.79 15.84 -15.22
CA ARG A 349 10.68 16.41 -14.20
C ARG A 349 10.80 15.52 -12.96
N THR A 350 9.72 14.85 -12.56
CA THR A 350 9.74 13.88 -11.46
C THR A 350 10.56 12.65 -11.84
N ILE A 351 10.39 12.15 -13.06
CA ILE A 351 11.13 10.99 -13.59
C ILE A 351 12.64 11.30 -13.63
N ALA A 352 13.04 12.44 -14.21
CA ALA A 352 14.44 12.87 -14.24
C ALA A 352 15.03 13.06 -12.82
N TYR A 353 14.23 13.52 -11.86
CA TYR A 353 14.65 13.64 -10.46
C TYR A 353 14.83 12.26 -9.78
N TYR A 354 13.96 11.31 -10.09
CA TYR A 354 14.07 9.93 -9.60
C TYR A 354 15.33 9.28 -10.16
N GLU A 355 15.53 9.37 -11.47
CA GLU A 355 16.69 8.82 -12.17
C GLU A 355 18.00 9.35 -11.58
N SER A 356 18.17 10.68 -11.54
CA SER A 356 19.39 11.30 -11.01
C SER A 356 19.67 10.95 -9.55
N THR A 357 18.62 10.83 -8.73
CA THR A 357 18.74 10.45 -7.31
C THR A 357 19.19 9.00 -7.15
N ILE A 358 18.59 8.07 -7.92
CA ILE A 358 18.89 6.64 -7.84
C ILE A 358 20.28 6.35 -8.41
N ARG A 359 20.62 6.90 -9.59
CA ARG A 359 21.95 6.72 -10.20
C ARG A 359 23.07 7.13 -9.25
N ARG A 360 22.92 8.29 -8.60
CA ARG A 360 23.93 8.76 -7.66
C ARG A 360 24.07 7.86 -6.43
N MET A 361 22.97 7.30 -5.93
CA MET A 361 23.02 6.33 -4.83
C MET A 361 23.82 5.10 -5.24
N VAL A 362 23.58 4.57 -6.44
CA VAL A 362 24.31 3.41 -6.97
C VAL A 362 25.80 3.70 -7.15
N GLU A 363 26.13 4.86 -7.73
CA GLU A 363 27.53 5.30 -7.90
C GLU A 363 28.26 5.40 -6.56
N THR A 364 27.57 5.85 -5.51
CA THR A 364 28.16 6.04 -4.18
C THR A 364 28.27 4.73 -3.40
N VAL A 365 27.23 3.89 -3.43
CA VAL A 365 27.20 2.61 -2.69
C VAL A 365 28.03 1.53 -3.42
N ALA A 366 28.18 1.65 -4.73
CA ALA A 366 28.96 0.77 -5.60
C ALA A 366 28.58 -0.73 -5.47
N LYS A 367 27.28 -1.01 -5.27
CA LYS A 367 26.69 -2.35 -5.21
C LYS A 367 25.51 -2.47 -6.17
N PRO A 368 25.23 -3.66 -6.72
CA PRO A 368 24.01 -3.90 -7.48
C PRO A 368 22.78 -3.77 -6.57
N TYR A 369 21.63 -3.35 -7.12
CA TYR A 369 20.41 -3.08 -6.35
C TYR A 369 19.99 -4.24 -5.43
N THR A 370 20.17 -5.47 -5.90
CA THR A 370 19.79 -6.70 -5.20
C THR A 370 20.66 -7.03 -3.98
N GLN A 371 21.83 -6.39 -3.85
CA GLN A 371 22.79 -6.62 -2.76
C GLN A 371 22.91 -5.42 -1.81
N ILE A 372 22.08 -4.39 -1.99
CA ILE A 372 22.10 -3.21 -1.12
C ILE A 372 21.35 -3.53 0.18
N GLU A 373 22.03 -3.37 1.32
CA GLU A 373 21.46 -3.59 2.64
C GLU A 373 21.02 -2.30 3.33
N SER A 374 20.23 -2.41 4.40
CA SER A 374 19.78 -1.25 5.18
C SER A 374 20.93 -0.40 5.71
N ASP A 375 22.06 -1.01 6.08
CA ASP A 375 23.21 -0.27 6.63
C ASP A 375 23.97 0.52 5.57
N ASP A 376 24.00 0.04 4.32
CA ASP A 376 24.56 0.79 3.20
C ASP A 376 23.75 2.07 2.95
N LEU A 377 22.42 1.96 2.98
CA LEU A 377 21.53 3.11 2.76
C LEU A 377 21.54 4.08 3.94
N ARG A 378 21.68 3.60 5.18
CA ARG A 378 21.89 4.47 6.36
C ARG A 378 23.19 5.25 6.24
N ARG A 379 24.28 4.57 5.87
CA ARG A 379 25.59 5.22 5.66
C ARG A 379 25.50 6.24 4.53
N TYR A 380 24.91 5.89 3.39
CA TYR A 380 24.71 6.81 2.28
C TYR A 380 23.91 8.06 2.68
N LEU A 381 22.78 7.91 3.39
CA LEU A 381 21.98 9.05 3.82
C LEU A 381 22.71 9.93 4.84
N SER A 382 23.47 9.33 5.77
CA SER A 382 24.29 10.04 6.75
C SER A 382 25.45 10.80 6.08
N ASP A 383 26.16 10.16 5.17
CA ASP A 383 27.26 10.78 4.42
C ASP A 383 26.72 11.91 3.52
N TYR A 384 25.53 11.73 2.96
CA TYR A 384 24.88 12.76 2.16
C TYR A 384 24.50 14.00 2.99
N GLU A 385 24.07 13.82 4.23
CA GLU A 385 23.82 14.92 5.18
C GLU A 385 25.13 15.65 5.51
N ASN A 386 26.19 14.90 5.85
CA ASN A 386 27.47 15.46 6.31
C ASN A 386 28.31 16.11 5.20
N THR A 387 28.33 15.55 4.00
CA THR A 387 29.21 16.01 2.91
C THR A 387 28.66 17.22 2.14
N ARG A 388 27.36 17.47 2.21
CA ARG A 388 26.69 18.50 1.39
C ARG A 388 25.90 19.53 2.19
N ASP A 389 25.96 19.49 3.52
CA ASP A 389 25.12 20.30 4.42
C ASP A 389 23.64 20.29 3.97
N ALA A 390 23.18 19.11 3.55
CA ALA A 390 21.88 18.97 2.94
C ALA A 390 20.80 19.00 4.03
N GLY A 391 19.91 19.99 3.97
CA GLY A 391 18.83 20.11 4.96
C GLY A 391 17.98 18.84 5.09
N LYS A 392 17.46 18.57 6.30
CA LYS A 392 16.68 17.36 6.65
C LYS A 392 15.52 17.04 5.71
N VAL A 393 14.91 18.06 5.09
CA VAL A 393 13.85 17.90 4.08
C VAL A 393 14.37 17.25 2.80
N THR A 394 15.58 17.61 2.36
CA THR A 394 16.24 17.03 1.20
C THR A 394 16.58 15.56 1.45
N ILE A 395 17.06 15.24 2.66
CA ILE A 395 17.32 13.85 3.08
C ILE A 395 16.03 13.02 3.07
N ASP A 396 14.93 13.54 3.65
CA ASP A 396 13.65 12.83 3.62
C ASP A 396 13.12 12.65 2.19
N ASN A 397 13.32 13.62 1.30
CA ASN A 397 12.96 13.47 -0.12
C ASN A 397 13.76 12.35 -0.80
N ILE A 398 15.08 12.30 -0.60
CA ILE A 398 15.94 11.22 -1.13
C ILE A 398 15.47 9.88 -0.56
N ARG A 399 15.28 9.79 0.77
CA ARG A 399 14.75 8.59 1.44
C ARG A 399 13.41 8.14 0.84
N ARG A 400 12.50 9.05 0.50
CA ARG A 400 11.21 8.72 -0.12
C ARG A 400 11.36 8.17 -1.54
N ILE A 401 12.28 8.72 -2.33
CA ILE A 401 12.58 8.21 -3.68
C ILE A 401 13.16 6.80 -3.58
N LEU A 402 14.15 6.60 -2.72
CA LEU A 402 14.75 5.28 -2.50
C LEU A 402 13.71 4.29 -1.98
N SER A 403 12.84 4.70 -1.06
CA SER A 403 11.72 3.88 -0.59
C SER A 403 10.81 3.49 -1.74
N SER A 404 10.46 4.42 -2.64
CA SER A 404 9.61 4.12 -3.80
C SER A 404 10.27 3.13 -4.76
N PHE A 405 11.58 3.26 -4.99
CA PHE A 405 12.33 2.38 -5.89
C PHE A 405 12.49 0.97 -5.32
N PHE A 406 12.94 0.85 -4.06
CA PHE A 406 13.13 -0.46 -3.43
C PHE A 406 11.81 -1.14 -3.06
N SER A 407 10.71 -0.40 -2.85
CA SER A 407 9.39 -1.04 -2.71
C SER A 407 8.93 -1.59 -4.06
N TRP A 408 9.12 -0.85 -5.16
CA TRP A 408 8.83 -1.38 -6.51
C TRP A 408 9.67 -2.62 -6.83
N LEU A 409 10.95 -2.65 -6.44
CA LEU A 409 11.77 -3.86 -6.60
C LEU A 409 11.27 -5.04 -5.74
N GLU A 410 10.67 -4.77 -4.58
CA GLU A 410 10.06 -5.81 -3.72
C GLU A 410 8.72 -6.28 -4.31
N ASP A 411 7.90 -5.35 -4.80
CA ASP A 411 6.58 -5.62 -5.39
C ASP A 411 6.68 -6.41 -6.72
N GLU A 412 7.74 -6.19 -7.51
CA GLU A 412 8.03 -6.92 -8.76
C GLU A 412 8.95 -8.14 -8.54
N ASP A 413 9.13 -8.57 -7.28
CA ASP A 413 9.91 -9.72 -6.85
C ASP A 413 11.43 -9.68 -7.18
N TYR A 414 11.99 -8.57 -7.67
CA TYR A 414 13.43 -8.46 -7.92
C TYR A 414 14.29 -8.56 -6.64
N ILE A 415 13.73 -8.20 -5.48
CA ILE A 415 14.34 -8.38 -4.16
C ILE A 415 13.34 -8.99 -3.17
N VAL A 416 13.84 -9.78 -2.22
CA VAL A 416 12.98 -10.47 -1.23
C VAL A 416 12.40 -9.49 -0.19
N LYS A 417 13.17 -8.46 0.18
CA LYS A 417 12.77 -7.46 1.19
C LYS A 417 13.39 -6.11 0.87
N SER A 418 12.61 -5.03 0.96
CA SER A 418 13.15 -3.69 0.78
C SER A 418 14.13 -3.28 1.91
N PRO A 419 15.37 -2.87 1.58
CA PRO A 419 16.33 -2.36 2.57
C PRO A 419 15.87 -1.05 3.24
N MET A 420 14.85 -0.38 2.69
CA MET A 420 14.28 0.85 3.22
C MET A 420 13.28 0.63 4.36
N ARG A 421 12.79 -0.60 4.58
CA ARG A 421 11.74 -0.92 5.58
C ARG A 421 12.11 -0.56 7.02
N ARG A 422 13.41 -0.58 7.35
CA ARG A 422 13.96 -0.27 8.68
C ARG A 422 14.52 1.16 8.80
N ILE A 423 14.35 1.99 7.76
CA ILE A 423 14.85 3.38 7.73
C ILE A 423 13.67 4.32 7.99
N HIS A 424 13.59 4.79 9.23
CA HIS A 424 12.51 5.66 9.69
C HIS A 424 12.60 7.06 9.07
N LYS A 425 11.45 7.75 9.07
CA LYS A 425 11.33 9.12 8.59
C LYS A 425 12.23 10.07 9.40
N VAL A 426 12.95 10.95 8.70
CA VAL A 426 13.76 11.99 9.36
C VAL A 426 12.83 13.01 10.01
N LYS A 427 12.87 13.10 11.35
CA LYS A 427 12.09 14.09 12.11
C LYS A 427 12.61 15.48 11.77
N THR A 428 11.78 16.27 11.11
CA THR A 428 12.05 17.68 10.81
C THR A 428 11.11 18.54 11.63
N ALA A 429 11.63 19.55 12.34
CA ALA A 429 10.80 20.51 13.05
C ALA A 429 9.93 21.26 12.04
N THR A 430 8.61 21.21 12.22
CA THR A 430 7.66 22.01 11.45
C THR A 430 7.69 23.43 11.98
N LEU A 431 8.58 24.27 11.44
CA LEU A 431 8.53 25.71 11.66
C LEU A 431 7.29 26.29 10.96
N ALA A 432 6.54 27.15 11.66
CA ALA A 432 5.50 27.96 11.05
C ALA A 432 6.16 28.86 10.00
N LYS A 433 6.03 28.52 8.72
CA LYS A 433 6.73 29.27 7.68
C LYS A 433 6.09 30.66 7.50
N GLU A 434 6.85 31.64 7.03
CA GLU A 434 6.42 33.04 6.97
C GLU A 434 5.29 33.28 5.94
N VAL A 435 4.39 34.22 6.24
CA VAL A 435 3.39 34.80 5.33
C VAL A 435 3.78 36.23 4.97
N LEU A 436 3.08 36.86 4.04
CA LEU A 436 3.26 38.28 3.71
C LEU A 436 2.33 39.14 4.57
N SER A 437 2.84 40.22 5.17
CA SER A 437 2.00 41.23 5.83
C SER A 437 1.27 42.12 4.80
N ASP A 438 0.36 42.97 5.28
CA ASP A 438 -0.32 43.95 4.43
C ASP A 438 0.69 44.98 3.89
N GLU A 439 1.60 45.44 4.74
CA GLU A 439 2.68 46.38 4.41
C GLU A 439 3.66 45.76 3.42
N GLU A 440 4.05 44.49 3.60
CA GLU A 440 4.92 43.79 2.65
C GLU A 440 4.27 43.64 1.27
N LEU A 441 2.95 43.44 1.19
CA LEU A 441 2.26 43.39 -0.10
C LEU A 441 2.20 44.74 -0.80
N GLU A 442 1.94 45.82 -0.06
CA GLU A 442 1.99 47.17 -0.65
C GLU A 442 3.43 47.51 -1.10
N ALA A 443 4.44 47.20 -0.29
CA ALA A 443 5.84 47.36 -0.69
C ALA A 443 6.21 46.57 -1.96
N LEU A 444 5.65 45.36 -2.14
CA LEU A 444 5.85 44.59 -3.37
C LEU A 444 5.19 45.23 -4.59
N ARG A 445 4.03 45.87 -4.43
CA ARG A 445 3.35 46.59 -5.52
C ARG A 445 4.13 47.83 -5.90
N ASP A 446 4.56 48.60 -4.90
CA ASP A 446 5.36 49.81 -5.10
C ASP A 446 6.72 49.50 -5.74
N GLY A 447 7.28 48.31 -5.45
CA GLY A 447 8.53 47.83 -6.03
C GLY A 447 8.41 47.20 -7.43
N CYS A 448 7.23 47.23 -8.07
CA CYS A 448 7.06 46.71 -9.43
C CYS A 448 7.43 47.76 -10.49
N ASP A 449 8.41 47.46 -11.33
CA ASP A 449 8.89 48.40 -12.37
C ASP A 449 7.93 48.57 -13.56
N ASN A 450 6.95 47.66 -13.72
CA ASN A 450 6.09 47.61 -14.89
C ASN A 450 4.71 47.05 -14.57
N VAL A 451 3.72 47.38 -15.41
CA VAL A 451 2.31 47.01 -15.22
C VAL A 451 2.08 45.49 -15.26
N ARG A 452 2.90 44.74 -16.00
CA ARG A 452 2.82 43.27 -16.05
C ARG A 452 3.15 42.66 -14.69
N ASP A 453 4.27 43.07 -14.10
CA ASP A 453 4.73 42.53 -12.83
C ASP A 453 3.76 42.89 -11.69
N LEU A 454 3.19 44.10 -11.72
CA LEU A 454 2.11 44.51 -10.82
C LEU A 454 0.87 43.62 -10.95
N ALA A 455 0.44 43.34 -12.18
CA ALA A 455 -0.67 42.42 -12.44
C ALA A 455 -0.36 40.98 -11.97
N ILE A 456 0.87 40.49 -12.14
CA ILE A 456 1.30 39.17 -11.64
C ILE A 456 1.22 39.10 -10.12
N VAL A 457 1.74 40.12 -9.42
CA VAL A 457 1.73 40.20 -7.95
C VAL A 457 0.30 40.15 -7.43
N ASP A 458 -0.60 40.96 -7.99
CA ASP A 458 -1.99 41.00 -7.52
C ASP A 458 -2.79 39.75 -7.89
N MET A 459 -2.59 39.19 -9.08
CA MET A 459 -3.21 37.91 -9.45
C MET A 459 -2.80 36.80 -8.48
N LEU A 460 -1.52 36.72 -8.10
CA LEU A 460 -1.05 35.74 -7.11
C LEU A 460 -1.59 36.02 -5.71
N ALA A 461 -1.65 37.29 -5.29
CA ALA A 461 -2.11 37.69 -3.97
C ALA A 461 -3.59 37.41 -3.74
N THR A 462 -4.43 37.64 -4.77
CA THR A 462 -5.89 37.53 -4.65
C THR A 462 -6.41 36.12 -4.94
N THR A 463 -5.84 35.42 -5.93
CA THR A 463 -6.31 34.07 -6.32
C THR A 463 -5.60 32.96 -5.55
N GLY A 464 -4.38 33.20 -5.09
CA GLY A 464 -3.52 32.21 -4.47
C GLY A 464 -3.21 31.01 -5.37
N MET A 465 -3.36 31.12 -6.70
CA MET A 465 -3.15 30.01 -7.64
C MET A 465 -1.69 29.52 -7.68
N ARG A 466 -1.44 28.34 -8.26
CA ARG A 466 -0.08 27.82 -8.39
C ARG A 466 0.62 28.59 -9.52
N VAL A 467 1.93 28.82 -9.44
CA VAL A 467 2.67 29.47 -10.53
C VAL A 467 2.53 28.75 -11.87
N GLY A 468 2.47 27.41 -11.86
CA GLY A 468 2.21 26.65 -13.07
C GLY A 468 0.79 26.81 -13.61
N GLU A 469 -0.19 27.12 -12.74
CA GLU A 469 -1.56 27.47 -13.18
C GLU A 469 -1.53 28.86 -13.83
N LEU A 470 -0.89 29.84 -13.20
CA LEU A 470 -0.74 31.21 -13.72
C LEU A 470 -0.07 31.25 -15.10
N VAL A 471 1.04 30.52 -15.28
CA VAL A 471 1.77 30.44 -16.55
C VAL A 471 0.91 29.86 -17.68
N ARG A 472 0.01 28.93 -17.37
CA ARG A 472 -0.82 28.24 -18.37
C ARG A 472 -2.09 28.99 -18.76
N LEU A 473 -2.48 30.03 -18.02
CA LEU A 473 -3.67 30.81 -18.34
C LEU A 473 -3.50 31.50 -19.69
N ASP A 474 -4.59 31.52 -20.44
CA ASP A 474 -4.76 32.31 -21.65
C ASP A 474 -5.64 33.52 -21.39
N ILE A 475 -5.59 34.51 -22.26
CA ILE A 475 -6.46 35.69 -22.19
C ILE A 475 -7.93 35.25 -22.22
N ALA A 476 -8.25 34.22 -23.02
CA ALA A 476 -9.60 33.66 -23.15
C ALA A 476 -10.12 32.98 -21.87
N ASP A 477 -9.24 32.60 -20.94
CA ASP A 477 -9.64 32.00 -19.65
C ASP A 477 -10.09 33.05 -18.62
N ILE A 478 -9.95 34.34 -18.91
CA ILE A 478 -10.25 35.44 -17.99
C ILE A 478 -11.60 36.06 -18.29
N ASN A 479 -12.50 36.04 -17.31
CA ASN A 479 -13.71 36.84 -17.32
C ASN A 479 -13.53 38.09 -16.43
N LEU A 480 -13.24 39.23 -17.06
CA LEU A 480 -13.06 40.51 -16.37
C LEU A 480 -14.36 41.11 -15.80
N GLN A 481 -15.52 40.70 -16.32
CA GLN A 481 -16.82 41.17 -15.79
C GLN A 481 -17.13 40.48 -14.47
N GLU A 482 -17.08 39.14 -14.47
CA GLU A 482 -17.34 38.31 -13.28
C GLU A 482 -16.15 38.24 -12.31
N ARG A 483 -14.97 38.72 -12.72
CA ARG A 483 -13.70 38.66 -11.97
C ARG A 483 -13.33 37.23 -11.58
N GLU A 484 -13.38 36.35 -12.55
CA GLU A 484 -13.02 34.95 -12.39
C GLU A 484 -12.14 34.46 -13.54
N CYS A 485 -11.37 33.40 -13.28
CA CYS A 485 -10.72 32.64 -14.33
C CYS A 485 -10.71 31.14 -14.04
N ILE A 486 -10.58 30.34 -15.08
CA ILE A 486 -10.59 28.88 -14.98
C ILE A 486 -9.14 28.38 -14.96
N VAL A 487 -8.74 27.72 -13.87
CA VAL A 487 -7.39 27.14 -13.75
C VAL A 487 -7.42 25.62 -13.83
N THR A 488 -6.47 25.06 -14.58
CA THR A 488 -6.31 23.60 -14.70
C THR A 488 -5.21 23.09 -13.75
N GLY A 489 -5.63 22.32 -12.74
CA GLY A 489 -4.80 21.71 -11.71
C GLY A 489 -4.23 20.32 -12.09
N LYS A 490 -3.60 19.65 -11.12
CA LYS A 490 -3.05 18.29 -11.30
C LYS A 490 -4.17 17.28 -11.61
N GLY A 491 -3.95 16.42 -12.61
CA GLY A 491 -4.94 15.45 -13.09
C GLY A 491 -6.03 16.07 -13.96
N SER A 492 -5.72 17.16 -14.67
CA SER A 492 -6.63 17.86 -15.59
C SER A 492 -7.94 18.35 -14.96
N LYS A 493 -7.95 18.58 -13.64
CA LYS A 493 -9.11 19.10 -12.92
C LYS A 493 -9.17 20.61 -13.06
N GLN A 494 -10.24 21.12 -13.66
CA GLN A 494 -10.52 22.54 -13.74
C GLN A 494 -11.25 23.04 -12.50
N ARG A 495 -10.99 24.29 -12.12
CA ARG A 495 -11.76 25.01 -11.10
C ARG A 495 -11.79 26.50 -11.39
N PRO A 496 -12.88 27.21 -11.09
CA PRO A 496 -12.88 28.67 -11.09
C PRO A 496 -12.04 29.19 -9.92
N VAL A 497 -11.34 30.30 -10.15
CA VAL A 497 -10.70 31.12 -9.11
C VAL A 497 -11.12 32.57 -9.31
N TYR A 498 -11.28 33.27 -8.20
CA TYR A 498 -11.81 34.63 -8.18
C TYR A 498 -10.71 35.62 -7.85
N PHE A 499 -10.82 36.83 -8.41
CA PHE A 499 -9.93 37.93 -8.13
C PHE A 499 -10.69 39.20 -7.75
N ASP A 500 -10.05 40.07 -6.98
CA ASP A 500 -10.67 41.32 -6.51
C ASP A 500 -10.67 42.43 -7.57
N ALA A 501 -11.30 43.55 -7.23
CA ALA A 501 -11.39 44.71 -8.12
C ALA A 501 -10.02 45.35 -8.42
N ARG A 502 -9.05 45.27 -7.50
CA ARG A 502 -7.72 45.85 -7.69
C ARG A 502 -6.94 45.03 -8.72
N ALA A 503 -6.95 43.70 -8.57
CA ALA A 503 -6.35 42.77 -9.53
C ALA A 503 -6.95 42.94 -10.93
N LYS A 504 -8.28 43.15 -11.04
CA LYS A 504 -8.94 43.48 -12.31
C LYS A 504 -8.34 44.74 -12.96
N LEU A 505 -8.17 45.82 -12.21
CA LEU A 505 -7.65 47.09 -12.74
C LEU A 505 -6.23 46.93 -13.26
N HIS A 506 -5.36 46.28 -12.49
CA HIS A 506 -3.97 46.05 -12.90
C HIS A 506 -3.86 45.07 -14.07
N LEU A 507 -4.70 44.02 -14.09
CA LEU A 507 -4.75 43.10 -15.22
C LEU A 507 -5.22 43.79 -16.50
N GLN A 508 -6.27 44.61 -16.42
CA GLN A 508 -6.75 45.38 -17.56
C GLN A 508 -5.68 46.37 -18.06
N ALA A 509 -5.01 47.07 -17.15
CA ALA A 509 -3.93 47.99 -17.50
C ALA A 509 -2.80 47.27 -18.25
N TYR A 510 -2.42 46.08 -17.80
CA TYR A 510 -1.45 45.26 -18.51
C TYR A 510 -1.96 44.80 -19.89
N LEU A 511 -3.18 44.25 -19.98
CA LEU A 511 -3.74 43.79 -21.25
C LEU A 511 -3.84 44.93 -22.29
N ASN A 512 -4.13 46.16 -21.86
CA ASN A 512 -4.17 47.34 -22.73
C ASN A 512 -2.78 47.73 -23.29
N THR A 513 -1.69 47.29 -22.65
CA THR A 513 -0.32 47.53 -23.16
C THR A 513 0.15 46.46 -24.15
N ARG A 514 -0.64 45.41 -24.37
CA ARG A 514 -0.27 44.31 -25.27
C ARG A 514 -0.67 44.62 -26.70
N ASP A 515 0.27 44.42 -27.60
CA ASP A 515 0.12 44.55 -29.05
C ASP A 515 0.78 43.32 -29.70
N ASP A 516 0.27 42.14 -29.35
CA ASP A 516 0.80 40.85 -29.77
C ASP A 516 -0.33 39.82 -29.91
N ASP A 517 -0.10 38.79 -30.74
CA ASP A 517 -1.08 37.73 -31.02
C ASP A 517 -0.96 36.52 -30.08
N CYS A 518 -0.17 36.59 -29.00
CA CYS A 518 0.04 35.45 -28.11
C CYS A 518 -1.18 35.22 -27.22
N ALA A 519 -1.79 34.03 -27.30
CA ALA A 519 -2.93 33.65 -26.47
C ALA A 519 -2.62 33.63 -24.95
N ALA A 520 -1.35 33.46 -24.57
CA ALA A 520 -0.92 33.39 -23.18
C ALA A 520 -1.30 34.65 -22.40
N LEU A 521 -1.75 34.52 -21.15
CA LEU A 521 -2.10 35.69 -20.33
C LEU A 521 -0.90 36.59 -20.05
N PHE A 522 0.23 36.00 -19.66
CA PHE A 522 1.46 36.73 -19.32
C PHE A 522 2.61 36.33 -20.25
N VAL A 523 3.19 37.34 -20.91
CA VAL A 523 4.29 37.19 -21.87
C VAL A 523 5.57 37.92 -21.44
N SER A 524 6.69 37.61 -22.07
CA SER A 524 7.96 38.32 -21.95
C SER A 524 7.82 39.79 -22.40
N LEU A 525 8.68 40.70 -21.90
CA LEU A 525 8.64 42.12 -22.26
C LEU A 525 9.49 42.43 -23.51
N ASP A 526 10.18 41.44 -24.04
CA ASP A 526 10.93 41.59 -25.29
C ASP A 526 9.97 41.50 -26.49
N SER A 527 10.48 41.82 -27.68
CA SER A 527 9.70 41.79 -28.92
C SER A 527 9.19 40.40 -29.31
N SER A 528 9.64 39.34 -28.64
CA SER A 528 9.22 37.96 -28.91
C SER A 528 7.84 37.63 -28.34
N ALA A 529 7.36 38.39 -27.34
CA ALA A 529 6.07 38.19 -26.68
C ALA A 529 5.76 36.71 -26.33
N THR A 530 6.78 35.99 -25.85
CA THR A 530 6.67 34.56 -25.55
C THR A 530 6.05 34.33 -24.17
N ARG A 531 5.29 33.24 -24.01
CA ARG A 531 4.71 32.84 -22.71
C ARG A 531 5.78 32.77 -21.63
N LEU A 532 5.54 33.42 -20.49
CA LEU A 532 6.47 33.38 -19.37
C LEU A 532 6.66 31.97 -18.83
N SER A 533 7.92 31.61 -18.55
CA SER A 533 8.22 30.36 -17.85
C SER A 533 8.02 30.50 -16.33
N ILE A 534 7.83 29.37 -15.64
CA ILE A 534 7.77 29.33 -14.17
C ILE A 534 9.02 29.96 -13.55
N GLY A 535 10.20 29.63 -14.09
CA GLY A 535 11.47 30.19 -13.62
C GLY A 535 11.56 31.69 -13.85
N GLY A 536 11.00 32.21 -14.94
CA GLY A 536 10.91 33.64 -15.23
C GLY A 536 10.10 34.39 -14.17
N ILE A 537 8.90 33.90 -13.87
CA ILE A 537 8.05 34.51 -12.83
C ILE A 537 8.71 34.43 -11.45
N GLU A 538 9.27 33.27 -11.07
CA GLU A 538 9.98 33.14 -9.79
C GLU A 538 11.18 34.08 -9.68
N SER A 539 11.95 34.25 -10.76
CA SER A 539 13.09 35.16 -10.80
C SER A 539 12.65 36.62 -10.62
N ARG A 540 11.58 37.03 -11.34
CA ARG A 540 11.00 38.37 -11.20
C ARG A 540 10.48 38.64 -9.79
N LEU A 541 9.72 37.72 -9.20
CA LEU A 541 9.22 37.86 -7.82
C LEU A 541 10.36 37.99 -6.79
N ARG A 542 11.45 37.21 -6.97
CA ARG A 542 12.63 37.34 -6.10
C ARG A 542 13.31 38.69 -6.28
N HIS A 543 13.36 39.23 -7.50
CA HIS A 543 13.93 40.55 -7.77
C HIS A 543 13.09 41.65 -7.13
N ILE A 544 11.78 41.68 -7.37
CA ILE A 544 10.83 42.64 -6.77
C ILE A 544 10.92 42.58 -5.25
N GLY A 545 10.93 41.38 -4.66
CA GLY A 545 11.09 41.21 -3.22
C GLY A 545 12.39 41.79 -2.68
N ARG A 546 13.52 41.60 -3.37
CA ARG A 546 14.80 42.21 -2.96
C ARG A 546 14.75 43.73 -3.05
N SER A 547 14.20 44.29 -4.13
CA SER A 547 14.09 45.74 -4.33
C SER A 547 13.17 46.39 -3.29
N ALA A 548 12.10 45.69 -2.88
CA ALA A 548 11.14 46.15 -1.87
C ALA A 548 11.56 45.85 -0.41
N GLY A 549 12.73 45.23 -0.18
CA GLY A 549 13.17 44.85 1.16
C GLY A 549 12.37 43.69 1.80
N VAL A 550 11.61 42.93 1.01
CA VAL A 550 10.74 41.83 1.46
C VAL A 550 11.45 40.48 1.35
N GLY A 551 11.52 39.76 2.47
CA GLY A 551 12.21 38.48 2.58
C GLY A 551 11.58 37.35 1.75
N ARG A 552 12.41 36.67 0.94
CA ARG A 552 12.14 35.37 0.28
C ARG A 552 10.76 35.28 -0.40
N VAL A 553 10.50 36.20 -1.33
CA VAL A 553 9.24 36.21 -2.09
C VAL A 553 9.24 35.12 -3.16
N HIS A 554 8.20 34.28 -3.13
CA HIS A 554 7.95 33.24 -4.12
C HIS A 554 6.44 32.93 -4.20
N PRO A 555 5.93 32.33 -5.28
CA PRO A 555 4.49 32.13 -5.50
C PRO A 555 3.79 31.40 -4.34
N HIS A 556 4.45 30.41 -3.74
CA HIS A 556 3.88 29.69 -2.60
C HIS A 556 3.74 30.57 -1.33
N LYS A 557 4.47 31.69 -1.18
CA LYS A 557 4.29 32.65 -0.07
C LYS A 557 2.93 33.36 -0.22
N PHE A 558 2.59 33.85 -1.42
CA PHE A 558 1.28 34.45 -1.73
C PHE A 558 0.10 33.51 -1.45
N ARG A 559 0.18 32.26 -1.92
CA ARG A 559 -0.86 31.25 -1.67
C ARG A 559 -1.11 31.04 -0.17
N ARG A 560 -0.03 31.02 0.62
CA ARG A 560 -0.11 30.85 2.07
C ARG A 560 -0.69 32.08 2.74
N THR A 561 -0.27 33.27 2.34
CA THR A 561 -0.87 34.53 2.79
C THR A 561 -2.37 34.56 2.55
N LEU A 562 -2.84 34.20 1.35
CA LEU A 562 -4.27 34.15 1.04
C LEU A 562 -5.00 33.13 1.92
N ALA A 563 -4.44 31.92 2.07
CA ALA A 563 -5.03 30.87 2.89
C ALA A 563 -5.22 31.32 4.34
N THR A 564 -4.15 31.86 4.94
CA THR A 564 -4.16 32.37 6.32
C THR A 564 -5.15 33.53 6.46
N ARG A 565 -5.11 34.54 5.58
CA ARG A 565 -6.05 35.67 5.61
C ARG A 565 -7.50 35.26 5.45
N ALA A 566 -7.81 34.30 4.58
CA ALA A 566 -9.18 33.83 4.39
C ALA A 566 -9.71 33.16 5.66
N ILE A 567 -8.89 32.32 6.31
CA ILE A 567 -9.23 31.67 7.58
C ILE A 567 -9.38 32.70 8.70
N ASP A 568 -8.46 33.67 8.80
CA ASP A 568 -8.51 34.73 9.81
C ASP A 568 -9.76 35.63 9.65
N LYS A 569 -10.23 35.82 8.42
CA LYS A 569 -11.51 36.51 8.12
C LYS A 569 -12.75 35.63 8.36
N GLY A 570 -12.57 34.40 8.85
CA GLY A 570 -13.65 33.49 9.23
C GLY A 570 -14.19 32.62 8.08
N MET A 571 -13.47 32.47 6.98
CA MET A 571 -13.86 31.54 5.91
C MET A 571 -13.68 30.08 6.38
N PRO A 572 -14.70 29.21 6.23
CA PRO A 572 -14.58 27.78 6.56
C PRO A 572 -13.40 27.11 5.83
N VAL A 573 -12.67 26.26 6.54
CA VAL A 573 -11.45 25.60 6.03
C VAL A 573 -11.73 24.78 4.77
N GLU A 574 -12.92 24.19 4.67
CA GLU A 574 -13.39 23.42 3.53
C GLU A 574 -13.58 24.30 2.29
N GLN A 575 -14.02 25.55 2.47
CA GLN A 575 -14.16 26.51 1.38
C GLN A 575 -12.78 26.99 0.92
N VAL A 576 -11.87 27.27 1.85
CA VAL A 576 -10.47 27.62 1.54
C VAL A 576 -9.78 26.46 0.81
N GLN A 577 -10.05 25.20 1.20
CA GLN A 577 -9.51 24.01 0.54
C GLN A 577 -9.98 23.92 -0.93
N LYS A 578 -11.27 24.17 -1.19
CA LYS A 578 -11.85 24.18 -2.54
C LYS A 578 -11.27 25.32 -3.39
N LEU A 579 -11.21 26.54 -2.84
CA LEU A 579 -10.62 27.72 -3.48
C LEU A 579 -9.18 27.44 -3.94
N LEU A 580 -8.38 26.87 -3.04
CA LEU A 580 -6.98 26.52 -3.31
C LEU A 580 -6.82 25.17 -4.02
N GLY A 581 -7.88 24.41 -4.36
CA GLY A 581 -7.75 23.12 -5.04
C GLY A 581 -6.75 22.17 -4.35
N HIS A 582 -6.85 22.03 -3.02
CA HIS A 582 -6.04 21.09 -2.24
C HIS A 582 -6.73 19.72 -2.19
N ALA A 583 -6.04 18.67 -2.64
CA ALA A 583 -6.57 17.32 -2.66
C ALA A 583 -6.74 16.70 -1.26
N ARG A 584 -5.92 17.11 -0.29
CA ARG A 584 -6.01 16.68 1.11
C ARG A 584 -6.25 17.87 2.01
N ILE A 585 -7.16 17.72 2.97
CA ILE A 585 -7.51 18.75 3.93
C ILE A 585 -6.32 19.12 4.84
N ASP A 586 -5.43 18.16 5.13
CA ASP A 586 -4.21 18.36 5.93
C ASP A 586 -3.34 19.52 5.43
N SER A 587 -3.31 19.74 4.11
CA SER A 587 -2.56 20.83 3.51
C SER A 587 -3.12 22.21 3.85
N THR A 588 -4.43 22.30 4.10
CA THR A 588 -5.13 23.52 4.52
C THR A 588 -5.21 23.62 6.05
N MET A 589 -5.37 22.49 6.75
CA MET A 589 -5.39 22.43 8.22
C MET A 589 -4.12 22.99 8.85
N HIS A 590 -2.96 22.83 8.19
CA HIS A 590 -1.72 23.43 8.64
C HIS A 590 -1.79 24.96 8.75
N TYR A 591 -2.69 25.63 8.01
CA TYR A 591 -2.91 27.08 8.13
C TYR A 591 -3.90 27.43 9.24
N ALA A 592 -4.88 26.58 9.51
CA ALA A 592 -5.90 26.79 10.54
C ALA A 592 -5.35 26.65 11.98
N MET A 593 -4.39 25.73 12.18
CA MET A 593 -3.84 25.43 13.51
C MET A 593 -2.91 26.52 14.08
N VAL A 594 -2.50 27.51 13.28
CA VAL A 594 -1.42 28.44 13.63
C VAL A 594 -1.91 29.65 14.44
N ASN A 595 -3.23 29.91 14.52
CA ASN A 595 -3.73 31.13 15.14
C ASN A 595 -4.75 30.86 16.28
N GLN A 596 -4.28 30.88 17.54
CA GLN A 596 -5.14 30.75 18.74
C GLN A 596 -6.23 31.84 18.82
N SER A 597 -6.02 32.99 18.17
CA SER A 597 -7.00 34.07 18.13
C SER A 597 -8.29 33.68 17.37
N ASN A 598 -8.18 32.81 16.35
CA ASN A 598 -9.33 32.30 15.60
C ASN A 598 -10.21 31.37 16.43
N VAL A 599 -9.63 30.63 17.37
CA VAL A 599 -10.40 29.78 18.30
C VAL A 599 -11.26 30.65 19.21
N LYS A 600 -10.70 31.76 19.72
CA LYS A 600 -11.41 32.71 20.58
C LYS A 600 -12.52 33.47 19.83
N ALA A 601 -12.25 33.92 18.60
CA ALA A 601 -13.25 34.59 17.76
C ALA A 601 -14.36 33.63 17.30
N SER A 602 -14.02 32.38 16.96
CA SER A 602 -15.00 31.35 16.59
C SER A 602 -15.86 30.93 17.79
N HIS A 603 -15.28 30.80 18.99
CA HIS A 603 -16.03 30.59 20.22
C HIS A 603 -17.07 31.69 20.43
N ARG A 604 -16.65 32.97 20.36
CA ARG A 604 -17.57 34.11 20.49
C ARG A 604 -18.65 34.16 19.41
N LYS A 605 -18.38 33.69 18.19
CA LYS A 605 -19.33 33.79 17.07
C LYS A 605 -20.35 32.65 17.05
N TYR A 606 -19.97 31.46 17.52
CA TYR A 606 -20.78 30.25 17.39
C TYR A 606 -21.27 29.68 18.72
N LEU A 607 -20.70 30.10 19.86
CA LEU A 607 -21.03 29.58 21.20
C LEU A 607 -21.47 30.68 22.19
N GLU A 608 -21.21 31.96 21.89
CA GLU A 608 -21.82 33.14 22.53
C GLU A 608 -22.84 33.75 21.56
#